data_AF-A0A352R0J5-F1
#
_entry.id   AF-A0A352R0J5-F1
#
_cell.length_a   1.000
_cell.length_b   1.000
_cell.length_c   1.000
_cell.angle_alpha   90.00
_cell.angle_beta   90.00
_cell.angle_gamma   90.00
#
_symmetry.space_group_name_H-M   'P 1'
#
loop_
_entity.id
_entity.type
_entity.pdbx_description
1 polymer ?
#
loop_
_entity_poly.entity_id
_entity_poly.type
_entity_poly.pdbx_seq_one_letter_code
_entity_poly.pdbx_strand_id
1 'polypeptide(L)'
;MRFIKALLFLILAIVALIIGILFSSRNSAPVPLDVLIYQLPPMSIAIWILISFTLGALMSALVYGFINQQHKRQNRRLLGQVNRMQAARGVAKQP
;
A
#
# COMPACT_ATOMS: atom_id res chain seq x y z
N MET A 1 -1.67 16.98 6.17
CA MET A 1 -0.86 15.74 6.11
C MET A 1 -1.36 14.71 5.10
N ARG A 2 -2.64 14.27 5.13
CA ARG A 2 -3.11 13.16 4.26
C ARG A 2 -3.01 13.46 2.75
N PHE A 3 -3.36 14.70 2.36
CA PHE A 3 -3.26 15.16 0.97
C PHE A 3 -1.81 15.32 0.48
N ILE A 4 -0.93 15.95 1.29
CA ILE A 4 0.51 16.04 0.97
C ILE A 4 1.12 14.64 0.79
N LYS A 5 0.84 13.71 1.71
CA LYS A 5 1.34 12.33 1.60
C LYS A 5 0.82 11.64 0.34
N ALA A 6 -0.47 11.81 0.02
CA ALA A 6 -1.06 11.25 -1.20
C ALA A 6 -0.45 11.86 -2.47
N LEU A 7 -0.21 13.17 -2.49
CA LEU A 7 0.42 13.86 -3.61
C LEU A 7 1.87 13.39 -3.81
N LEU A 8 2.65 13.29 -2.72
CA LEU A 8 4.01 12.75 -2.79
C LEU A 8 4.05 11.31 -3.30
N PHE A 9 3.11 10.47 -2.83
CA PHE A 9 2.97 9.10 -3.35
C PHE A 9 2.61 9.08 -4.83
N LEU A 10 1.71 9.96 -5.28
CA LEU A 10 1.33 10.07 -6.69
C LEU A 10 2.53 10.49 -7.55
N ILE A 11 3.28 11.50 -7.12
CA ILE A 11 4.50 11.96 -7.81
C ILE A 11 5.51 10.82 -7.89
N LEU A 12 5.75 10.12 -6.78
CA LEU A 12 6.68 8.98 -6.75
C LEU A 12 6.22 7.86 -7.69
N ALA A 13 4.92 7.55 -7.73
CA ALA A 13 4.37 6.55 -8.64
C ALA A 13 4.55 6.95 -10.11
N ILE A 14 4.31 8.22 -10.46
CA ILE A 14 4.52 8.74 -11.81
C ILE A 14 6.00 8.64 -12.21
N VAL A 15 6.91 9.06 -11.32
CA VAL A 15 8.36 8.98 -11.55
C VAL A 15 8.79 7.54 -11.76
N ALA A 16 8.33 6.62 -10.91
CA ALA A 16 8.61 5.19 -11.06
C ALA A 16 8.09 4.63 -12.40
N LEU A 17 6.91 5.07 -12.86
CA LEU A 17 6.32 4.66 -14.12
C LEU A 17 7.14 5.17 -15.31
N ILE A 18 7.56 6.45 -15.29
CA ILE A 18 8.43 7.04 -16.32
C ILE A 18 9.76 6.29 -16.39
N ILE A 19 10.40 6.06 -15.25
CA ILE A 19 11.66 5.30 -15.16
C ILE A 19 11.45 3.89 -15.70
N GLY A 20 10.35 3.23 -15.32
CA GLY A 20 9.99 1.90 -15.80
C GLY A 20 9.85 1.81 -17.31
N ILE A 21 9.15 2.77 -17.93
CA ILE A 21 8.98 2.83 -19.39
C ILE A 21 10.34 3.05 -20.07
N LEU A 22 11.13 4.01 -19.61
CA LEU A 22 12.45 4.31 -20.18
C LEU A 22 13.40 3.11 -20.05
N PHE A 23 13.41 2.48 -18.87
CA PHE A 23 14.19 1.28 -18.60
C PHE A 23 13.76 0.13 -19.52
N SER A 24 12.46 -0.10 -19.69
CA SER A 24 11.94 -1.13 -20.58
C SER A 24 12.31 -0.88 -22.04
N SER A 25 12.14 0.36 -22.52
CA SER A 25 12.48 0.73 -23.90
C SER A 25 13.95 0.46 -24.22
N ARG A 26 14.86 0.79 -23.29
CA ARG A 26 16.30 0.55 -23.45
C ARG A 26 16.73 -0.90 -23.24
N ASN A 27 15.91 -1.70 -22.58
CA ASN A 27 16.22 -3.09 -22.22
C ASN A 27 15.18 -4.05 -22.81
N SER A 28 14.82 -3.86 -24.09
CA SER A 28 13.77 -4.63 -24.77
C SER A 28 14.20 -6.06 -25.18
N ALA A 29 15.45 -6.44 -24.94
CA ALA A 29 15.94 -7.77 -25.30
C ALA A 29 15.14 -8.85 -24.54
N PRO A 30 14.56 -9.84 -25.26
CA PRO A 30 13.79 -10.90 -24.62
C PRO A 30 14.74 -11.84 -23.87
N VAL A 31 14.51 -12.00 -22.57
CA VAL A 31 15.30 -12.89 -21.71
C VAL A 31 14.36 -13.93 -21.09
N PRO A 32 14.65 -15.23 -21.21
CA PRO A 32 13.89 -16.26 -20.51
C PRO A 32 14.17 -16.15 -19.00
N LEU A 33 13.12 -15.97 -18.18
CA LEU A 33 13.24 -15.89 -16.72
C LEU A 33 13.03 -17.27 -16.09
N ASP A 34 14.05 -17.82 -15.47
CA ASP A 34 13.99 -19.11 -14.78
C ASP A 34 13.74 -18.87 -13.29
N VAL A 35 12.64 -19.40 -12.76
CA VAL A 35 12.29 -19.31 -11.33
C VAL A 35 12.57 -20.60 -10.57
N LEU A 36 13.61 -21.34 -10.99
CA LEU A 36 14.12 -22.59 -10.40
C LEU A 36 13.21 -23.81 -10.61
N ILE A 37 11.89 -23.62 -10.55
CA ILE A 37 10.87 -24.68 -10.69
C ILE A 37 10.19 -24.61 -12.07
N TYR A 38 10.27 -23.45 -12.73
CA TYR A 38 9.57 -23.20 -14.00
C TYR A 38 10.27 -22.09 -14.80
N GLN A 39 10.27 -22.24 -16.13
CA GLN A 39 10.77 -21.22 -17.05
C GLN A 39 9.60 -20.38 -17.56
N LEU A 40 9.59 -19.08 -17.28
CA LEU A 40 8.54 -18.18 -17.75
C LEU A 40 8.74 -17.78 -19.21
N PRO A 41 7.66 -17.38 -19.92
CA PRO A 41 7.75 -16.91 -21.30
C PRO A 41 8.79 -15.79 -21.48
N PRO A 42 9.52 -15.79 -22.60
CA PRO A 42 10.56 -14.79 -22.83
C PRO A 42 9.93 -13.40 -22.94
N MET A 43 10.38 -12.51 -22.07
CA MET A 43 9.95 -11.12 -22.00
C MET A 43 11.16 -10.28 -21.61
N SER A 44 11.12 -8.96 -21.78
CA SER A 44 12.22 -8.13 -21.30
C SER A 44 12.37 -8.24 -19.78
N ILE A 45 13.61 -8.25 -19.30
CA ILE A 45 13.90 -8.27 -17.86
C ILE A 45 13.27 -7.07 -17.14
N ALA A 46 13.12 -5.95 -17.85
CA ALA A 46 12.45 -4.76 -17.36
C ALA A 46 10.98 -5.01 -17.02
N ILE A 47 10.24 -5.73 -17.86
CA ILE A 47 8.84 -6.02 -17.57
C ILE A 47 8.75 -6.97 -16.36
N TRP A 48 9.65 -7.95 -16.24
CA TRP A 48 9.69 -8.81 -15.05
C TRP A 48 9.91 -8.02 -13.77
N ILE A 49 10.88 -7.11 -13.75
CA ILE A 49 11.16 -6.22 -12.60
C ILE A 49 9.92 -5.35 -12.28
N LEU A 50 9.27 -4.78 -13.29
CA LEU A 50 8.10 -3.94 -13.11
C LEU A 50 6.90 -4.72 -12.55
N ILE A 51 6.66 -5.94 -13.04
CA ILE A 51 5.59 -6.80 -12.54
C ILE A 51 5.87 -7.17 -11.09
N SER A 52 7.08 -7.63 -10.76
CA SER A 52 7.45 -8.00 -9.39
C SER A 52 7.31 -6.83 -8.41
N PHE A 53 7.78 -5.64 -8.80
CA PHE A 53 7.63 -4.43 -8.00
C PHE A 53 6.16 -4.06 -7.80
N THR A 54 5.36 -4.06 -8.87
CA THR A 54 3.94 -3.72 -8.83
C THR A 54 3.16 -4.70 -7.95
N LEU A 55 3.43 -5.99 -8.06
CA LEU A 55 2.81 -7.02 -7.22
C LEU A 55 3.16 -6.79 -5.73
N GLY A 56 4.42 -6.53 -5.41
CA GLY A 56 4.85 -6.23 -4.04
C GLY A 56 4.16 -4.98 -3.47
N ALA A 57 4.04 -3.93 -4.28
CA ALA A 57 3.35 -2.69 -3.89
C ALA A 57 1.85 -2.92 -3.65
N LEU A 58 1.18 -3.68 -4.53
CA LEU A 58 -0.23 -4.05 -4.38
C LEU A 58 -0.47 -4.89 -3.12
N MET A 59 0.36 -5.90 -2.88
CA MET A 59 0.29 -6.72 -1.66
C MET A 59 0.46 -5.85 -0.41
N SER A 60 1.44 -4.95 -0.40
CA SER A 60 1.67 -4.02 0.71
C SER A 60 0.45 -3.11 0.96
N ALA A 61 -0.14 -2.55 -0.10
CA ALA A 61 -1.32 -1.70 -0.01
C ALA A 61 -2.54 -2.46 0.54
N LEU A 62 -2.72 -3.71 0.12
CA LEU A 62 -3.80 -4.58 0.60
C LEU A 62 -3.65 -4.90 2.09
N VAL A 63 -2.45 -5.33 2.52
CA VAL A 63 -2.17 -5.62 3.94
C VAL A 63 -2.36 -4.38 4.80
N TYR A 64 -1.78 -3.25 4.39
CA TYR A 64 -1.91 -1.99 5.12
C TYR A 64 -3.36 -1.50 5.18
N GLY A 65 -4.09 -1.60 4.07
CA GLY A 65 -5.50 -1.25 3.99
C GLY A 65 -6.36 -2.07 4.95
N PHE A 66 -6.12 -3.38 4.99
CA PHE A 66 -6.80 -4.30 5.90
C PHE A 66 -6.55 -3.93 7.38
N ILE A 67 -5.29 -3.79 7.77
CA ILE A 67 -4.88 -3.43 9.14
C ILE A 67 -5.48 -2.07 9.55
N ASN A 68 -5.40 -1.06 8.69
CA ASN A 68 -5.91 0.27 8.99
C ASN A 68 -7.45 0.29 9.14
N GLN A 69 -8.16 -0.55 8.37
CA GLN A 69 -9.61 -0.70 8.51
C GLN A 69 -9.98 -1.38 9.84
N GLN A 70 -9.21 -2.38 10.27
CA GLN A 70 -9.37 -3.00 11.59
C GLN A 70 -9.12 -1.99 12.72
N HIS A 71 -8.04 -1.20 12.65
CA HIS A 71 -7.76 -0.16 13.65
C HIS A 71 -8.88 0.88 13.74
N LYS A 72 -9.43 1.33 12.60
CA LYS A 72 -10.59 2.25 12.60
C LYS A 72 -11.81 1.64 13.28
N ARG A 73 -12.07 0.34 13.06
CA ARG A 73 -13.17 -0.38 13.71
C ARG A 73 -12.98 -0.45 15.22
N GLN A 74 -11.76 -0.72 15.70
CA GLN A 74 -11.45 -0.76 17.13
C GLN A 74 -11.52 0.64 17.77
N ASN A 75 -11.00 1.66 17.09
CA ASN A 75 -10.97 3.02 17.59
C ASN A 75 -12.39 3.58 17.82
N ARG A 76 -13.34 3.24 16.94
CA ARG A 76 -14.77 3.58 17.14
C ARG A 76 -15.36 2.96 18.41
N ARG A 77 -14.94 1.74 18.77
CA ARG A 77 -15.41 1.07 20.01
C ARG A 77 -14.83 1.74 21.26
N LEU A 78 -13.54 2.08 21.22
CA LEU A 78 -12.85 2.79 22.31
C LEU A 78 -13.46 4.17 22.55
N LEU A 79 -13.75 4.94 21.50
CA LEU A 79 -14.44 6.23 21.62
C LEU A 79 -15.82 6.09 22.30
N GLY A 80 -16.56 5.02 21.98
CA GLY A 80 -17.81 4.70 22.67
C GLY A 80 -17.64 4.44 24.16
N GLN A 81 -16.57 3.73 24.57
CA GLN A 81 -16.25 3.49 25.98
C GLN A 81 -15.85 4.79 26.70
N VAL A 82 -15.02 5.61 26.06
CA VAL A 82 -14.61 6.92 26.61
C VAL A 82 -15.83 7.81 26.85
N ASN A 83 -16.75 7.91 25.89
CA ASN A 83 -17.96 8.73 26.05
C ASN A 83 -18.87 8.21 27.19
N ARG A 84 -18.99 6.89 27.36
CA ARG A 84 -19.77 6.30 28.47
C ARG A 84 -19.12 6.57 29.83
N MET A 85 -17.80 6.45 29.93
CA MET A 85 -17.06 6.77 31.16
C MET A 85 -17.16 8.25 31.52
N GLN A 86 -17.09 9.14 30.52
CA GLN A 86 -17.28 10.57 30.74
C GLN A 86 -18.70 10.91 31.19
N ALA A 87 -19.73 10.29 30.60
CA ALA A 87 -21.11 10.47 31.03
C ALA A 87 -21.32 10.01 32.49
N ALA A 88 -20.83 8.82 32.86
CA ALA A 88 -20.90 8.33 34.24
C ALA A 88 -20.13 9.23 35.23
N ARG A 89 -18.95 9.73 34.84
CA ARG A 89 -18.14 10.65 35.66
C ARG A 89 -18.75 12.06 35.76
N GLY A 90 -19.48 12.50 34.74
CA GLY A 90 -20.21 13.77 34.75
C GLY A 90 -21.44 13.74 35.66
N VAL A 91 -22.17 12.62 35.66
CA VAL A 91 -23.30 12.38 36.58
C VAL A 91 -22.81 12.29 38.03
N ALA A 92 -21.68 11.63 38.29
CA ALA A 92 -21.07 11.56 39.62
C ALA A 92 -20.53 12.90 40.17
N LYS A 93 -20.50 13.96 39.35
CA LYS A 93 -20.07 15.31 39.75
C LYS A 93 -21.22 16.29 40.00
N GLN A 94 -22.47 15.89 39.80
CA GLN A 94 -23.64 16.72 40.16
C GLN A 94 -24.09 16.34 41.58
N PRO A 95 -24.09 17.28 42.55
CA PRO A 95 -24.47 17.03 43.94
C PRO A 95 -25.97 16.80 44.13
#